data_AF-A0A836RI27-F1
#
_entry.id   AF-A0A836RI27-F1
#
_cell.length_a   1.000
_cell.length_b   1.000
_cell.length_c   1.000
_cell.angle_alpha   90.00
_cell.angle_beta   90.00
_cell.angle_gamma   90.00
#
_symmetry.space_group_name_H-M   'P 1'
#
loop_
_entity.id
_entity.type
_entity.pdbx_description
1 polymer ?
#
loop_
_entity_poly.entity_id
_entity_poly.type
_entity_poly.pdbx_seq_one_letter_code
_entity_poly.pdbx_strand_id
1 'polypeptide(L)'
;MDSVCIRAINKAQDFGLPEVEAILLIGVDGHPEVVKDNINKVSEVCRKVGAIEVKFTDDPAEETKLWAARKAMIPSLSKYKEGWVCVMLADDMSVPMSKIPYVVRRFHEIADKYGILIPTYGHAGDGNLHTKVIMDPKSEEHWKAVEKAISEVYDVVHEVGGTTTGEHGSAISKAPFMQKERGKVGVEAMRAVKKALDPNDIMNPNKMMEWEGSVITHLRYSTDGIQKDLHLTPWEDQMNICTYCGYCKVVCPTYVTENWDSYSARGRLQIAYGLLRNDLKFDDAVARSMFTCTMCKDCYRRCPSKVKVPDMIKFARADLIKNGLATEGQKMMIENIKKTGNIFGDTEIDFPIREGEIPLFIGCQYLSRPNQTRLYLRILDKLGIRVKVVKEVCCGYPMEALGFRDEFEAHKKKVKGLFPFNETITLCPTCTAYFREEYGIDARHIVQVLMDKVPKVDLGITATYHDPCDLSRA
;
A
#
# COMPACT_ATOMS: atom_id res chain seq x y z
N MET A 1 22.94 -1.23 -0.71
CA MET A 1 21.89 -0.21 -0.46
C MET A 1 22.55 0.94 0.26
N ASP A 2 22.25 2.18 -0.12
CA ASP A 2 22.77 3.37 0.53
C ASP A 2 21.97 3.78 1.79
N SER A 3 22.41 4.85 2.45
CA SER A 3 21.78 5.37 3.67
C SER A 3 20.35 5.87 3.47
N VAL A 4 20.01 6.38 2.28
CA VAL A 4 18.64 6.81 1.95
C VAL A 4 17.71 5.61 1.93
N CYS A 5 18.11 4.51 1.28
CA CYS A 5 17.37 3.26 1.28
C CYS A 5 17.18 2.69 2.69
N ILE A 6 18.24 2.67 3.51
CA ILE A 6 18.21 2.11 4.87
C ILE A 6 17.21 2.85 5.75
N ARG A 7 17.30 4.19 5.79
CA ARG A 7 16.37 5.04 6.54
C ARG A 7 14.93 4.87 6.06
N ALA A 8 14.71 4.76 4.75
CA ALA A 8 13.38 4.55 4.19
C ALA A 8 12.77 3.22 4.67
N ILE A 9 13.55 2.13 4.63
CA ILE A 9 13.14 0.80 5.09
C ILE A 9 12.77 0.86 6.57
N ASN A 10 13.68 1.35 7.44
CA ASN A 10 13.47 1.41 8.89
C ASN A 10 12.24 2.26 9.27
N LYS A 11 11.96 3.36 8.54
CA LYS A 11 10.74 4.15 8.73
C LYS A 11 9.46 3.42 8.32
N ALA A 12 9.51 2.62 7.25
CA ALA A 12 8.34 1.92 6.74
C ALA A 12 7.99 0.69 7.59
N GLN A 13 9.00 -0.09 7.95
CA GLN A 13 8.91 -1.31 8.74
C GLN A 13 10.21 -1.50 9.51
N ASP A 14 10.13 -1.72 10.82
CA ASP A 14 11.31 -1.93 11.64
C ASP A 14 11.89 -3.34 11.41
N PHE A 15 12.87 -3.42 10.50
CA PHE A 15 13.68 -4.61 10.30
C PHE A 15 14.93 -4.63 11.19
N GLY A 16 15.17 -3.60 12.00
CA GLY A 16 16.35 -3.46 12.84
C GLY A 16 17.64 -3.32 12.03
N LEU A 17 17.60 -2.68 10.86
CA LEU A 17 18.82 -2.41 10.09
C LEU A 17 19.63 -1.30 10.77
N PRO A 18 20.97 -1.39 10.80
CA PRO A 18 21.80 -0.35 11.40
C PRO A 18 21.78 0.93 10.56
N GLU A 19 21.81 2.09 11.21
CA GLU A 19 21.91 3.40 10.55
C GLU A 19 23.35 3.66 10.10
N VAL A 20 23.66 3.36 8.84
CA VAL A 20 25.01 3.40 8.25
C VAL A 20 24.97 3.94 6.83
N GLU A 21 26.13 4.29 6.27
CA GLU A 21 26.21 4.85 4.90
C GLU A 21 25.84 3.84 3.80
N ALA A 22 26.15 2.56 4.01
CA ALA A 22 25.78 1.51 3.08
C ALA A 22 25.71 0.14 3.76
N ILE A 23 24.83 -0.72 3.24
CA ILE A 23 24.76 -2.15 3.57
C ILE A 23 24.99 -2.98 2.31
N LEU A 24 25.87 -3.98 2.43
CA LEU A 24 26.02 -5.07 1.48
C LEU A 24 25.41 -6.34 2.07
N LEU A 25 24.52 -6.98 1.32
CA LEU A 25 24.01 -8.31 1.61
C LEU A 25 24.71 -9.28 0.67
N ILE A 26 25.43 -10.25 1.23
CA ILE A 26 26.23 -11.21 0.47
C ILE A 26 25.71 -12.61 0.80
N GLY A 27 25.20 -13.30 -0.22
CA GLY A 27 24.77 -14.70 -0.12
C GLY A 27 25.86 -15.65 -0.62
N VAL A 28 26.04 -16.77 0.07
CA VAL A 28 26.94 -17.86 -0.34
C VAL A 28 26.14 -19.15 -0.26
N ASP A 29 26.14 -19.93 -1.33
CA ASP A 29 25.43 -21.21 -1.43
C ASP A 29 26.37 -22.31 -1.95
N GLY A 30 26.12 -23.56 -1.56
CA GLY A 30 26.92 -24.72 -1.95
C GLY A 30 27.14 -25.73 -0.83
N HIS A 31 28.15 -26.60 -0.99
CA HIS A 31 28.50 -27.62 0.01
C HIS A 31 28.93 -26.96 1.33
N PRO A 32 28.49 -27.44 2.52
CA PRO A 32 28.70 -26.75 3.80
C PRO A 32 30.13 -26.31 4.09
N GLU A 33 31.13 -27.17 3.85
CA GLU A 33 32.55 -26.81 4.05
C GLU A 33 33.02 -25.69 3.10
N VAL A 34 32.56 -25.70 1.85
CA VAL A 34 32.89 -24.65 0.86
C VAL A 34 32.24 -23.33 1.25
N VAL A 35 30.99 -23.38 1.71
CA VAL A 35 30.24 -22.21 2.19
C VAL A 35 30.98 -21.58 3.38
N LYS A 36 31.36 -22.38 4.37
CA LYS A 36 32.13 -21.92 5.54
C LYS A 36 33.44 -21.25 5.15
N ASP A 37 34.22 -21.87 4.26
CA ASP A 37 35.48 -21.30 3.77
C ASP A 37 35.27 -19.99 3.01
N ASN A 38 34.24 -19.93 2.16
CA ASN A 38 33.91 -18.73 1.40
C ASN A 38 33.43 -17.59 2.29
N ILE A 39 32.59 -17.86 3.30
CA ILE A 39 32.13 -16.86 4.27
C ILE A 39 33.32 -16.28 5.05
N ASN A 40 34.27 -17.13 5.46
CA ASN A 40 35.48 -16.67 6.16
C ASN A 40 36.30 -15.72 5.28
N LYS A 41 36.55 -16.10 4.02
CA LYS A 41 37.28 -15.26 3.05
C LYS A 41 36.57 -13.93 2.79
N VAL A 42 35.26 -13.97 2.53
CA VAL A 42 34.44 -12.76 2.32
C VAL A 42 34.52 -11.84 3.55
N SER A 43 34.34 -12.42 4.74
CA SER A 43 34.37 -11.67 6.00
C SER A 43 35.74 -11.02 6.26
N GLU A 44 36.83 -11.73 5.98
CA GLU A 44 38.19 -11.20 6.08
C GLU A 44 38.39 -10.02 5.14
N VAL A 45 37.99 -10.16 3.87
CA VAL A 45 38.09 -9.08 2.88
C VAL A 45 37.27 -7.85 3.33
N CYS A 46 36.02 -8.04 3.76
CA CYS A 46 35.17 -6.95 4.25
C CYS A 46 35.81 -6.20 5.41
N ARG A 47 36.36 -6.91 6.41
CA ARG A 47 37.06 -6.28 7.55
C ARG A 47 38.31 -5.54 7.09
N LYS A 48 39.10 -6.14 6.19
CA LYS A 48 40.34 -5.56 5.66
C LYS A 48 40.10 -4.24 4.91
N VAL A 49 38.97 -4.10 4.22
CA VAL A 49 38.59 -2.87 3.51
C VAL A 49 37.85 -1.85 4.40
N GLY A 50 37.71 -2.12 5.71
CA GLY A 50 37.17 -1.17 6.68
C GLY A 50 35.67 -1.27 6.93
N ALA A 51 35.04 -2.43 6.70
CA ALA A 51 33.66 -2.62 7.13
C ALA A 51 33.53 -2.46 8.65
N ILE A 52 32.64 -1.54 9.08
CA ILE A 52 32.39 -1.24 10.50
C ILE A 52 31.79 -2.43 11.27
N GLU A 53 31.04 -3.29 10.57
CA GLU A 53 30.44 -4.48 11.13
C GLU A 53 30.31 -5.55 10.04
N VAL A 54 30.57 -6.81 10.39
CA VAL A 54 30.34 -7.98 9.52
C VAL A 54 29.59 -9.02 10.34
N LYS A 55 28.31 -9.22 10.02
CA LYS A 55 27.44 -10.23 10.62
C LYS A 55 27.19 -11.36 9.64
N PHE A 56 27.27 -12.58 10.12
CA PHE A 56 26.93 -13.79 9.39
C PHE A 56 25.76 -14.48 10.09
N THR A 57 24.86 -15.08 9.30
CA THR A 57 23.78 -15.92 9.79
C THR A 57 23.49 -17.02 8.78
N ASP A 58 23.25 -18.23 9.29
CA ASP A 58 22.68 -19.37 8.58
C ASP A 58 21.28 -19.73 9.11
N ASP A 59 20.71 -18.90 9.99
CA ASP A 59 19.34 -19.03 10.47
C ASP A 59 18.36 -18.64 9.34
N PRO A 60 17.52 -19.58 8.85
CA PRO A 60 16.53 -19.28 7.82
C PRO A 60 15.57 -18.14 8.20
N ALA A 61 15.30 -17.93 9.50
CA ALA A 61 14.44 -16.85 9.97
C ALA A 61 15.10 -15.48 9.82
N GLU A 62 16.38 -15.35 10.20
CA GLU A 62 17.15 -14.13 10.02
C GLU A 62 17.39 -13.82 8.53
N GLU A 63 17.73 -14.84 7.74
CA GLU A 63 17.84 -14.72 6.29
C GLU A 63 16.54 -14.17 5.68
N THR A 64 15.41 -14.78 6.04
CA THR A 64 14.08 -14.36 5.56
C THR A 64 13.81 -12.89 5.92
N LYS A 65 14.18 -12.45 7.12
CA LYS A 65 14.02 -11.07 7.58
C LYS A 65 14.88 -10.09 6.76
N LEU A 66 16.14 -10.42 6.51
CA LEU A 66 17.05 -9.57 5.72
C LEU A 66 16.59 -9.45 4.26
N TRP A 67 16.17 -10.56 3.64
CA TRP A 67 15.61 -10.53 2.30
C TRP A 67 14.27 -9.79 2.23
N ALA A 68 13.42 -9.93 3.25
CA ALA A 68 12.19 -9.16 3.34
C ALA A 68 12.48 -7.65 3.34
N ALA A 69 13.49 -7.20 4.09
CA ALA A 69 13.93 -5.80 4.09
C ALA A 69 14.40 -5.34 2.69
N ARG A 70 15.26 -6.13 2.04
CA ARG A 70 15.74 -5.84 0.67
C ARG A 70 14.61 -5.81 -0.37
N LYS A 71 13.60 -6.68 -0.24
CA LYS A 71 12.41 -6.74 -1.12
C LYS A 71 11.40 -5.62 -0.83
N ALA A 72 11.35 -5.12 0.40
CA ALA A 72 10.50 -4.00 0.81
C ALA A 72 11.07 -2.63 0.41
N MET A 73 12.29 -2.57 -0.12
CA MET A 73 13.02 -1.33 -0.35
C MET A 73 12.25 -0.33 -1.25
N ILE A 74 11.83 -0.70 -2.48
CA ILE A 74 11.14 0.24 -3.41
C ILE A 74 9.87 0.83 -2.77
N PRO A 75 8.91 0.03 -2.26
CA PRO A 75 7.72 0.61 -1.64
C PRO A 75 8.04 1.42 -0.36
N SER A 76 9.15 1.17 0.31
CA SER A 76 9.54 1.94 1.50
C SER A 76 10.06 3.34 1.17
N LEU A 77 10.57 3.57 -0.05
CA LEU A 77 11.12 4.89 -0.45
C LEU A 77 10.11 6.03 -0.31
N SER A 78 8.82 5.79 -0.61
CA SER A 78 7.74 6.77 -0.40
C SER A 78 7.41 7.06 1.08
N LYS A 79 8.08 6.41 2.03
CA LYS A 79 8.01 6.71 3.48
C LYS A 79 9.17 7.53 4.00
N TYR A 80 10.15 7.85 3.15
CA TYR A 80 11.34 8.56 3.58
C TYR A 80 11.02 9.96 4.14
N LYS A 81 10.15 10.71 3.44
CA LYS A 81 9.75 12.08 3.77
C LYS A 81 8.28 12.29 3.43
N GLU A 82 7.53 12.90 4.36
CA GLU A 82 6.11 13.22 4.16
C GLU A 82 5.93 14.21 3.00
N GLY A 83 4.86 14.03 2.21
CA GLY A 83 4.60 14.78 0.98
C GLY A 83 5.48 14.40 -0.21
N TRP A 84 6.53 13.58 -0.02
CA TRP A 84 7.43 13.17 -1.08
C TRP A 84 7.21 11.70 -1.43
N VAL A 85 7.31 11.35 -2.72
CA VAL A 85 7.04 10.00 -3.21
C VAL A 85 8.20 9.47 -4.04
N CYS A 86 8.29 8.14 -4.12
CA CYS A 86 9.23 7.46 -5.01
C CYS A 86 8.72 7.50 -6.46
N VAL A 87 9.37 8.31 -7.29
CA VAL A 87 9.18 8.38 -8.73
C VAL A 87 10.10 7.37 -9.43
N MET A 88 9.53 6.61 -10.38
CA MET A 88 10.21 5.52 -11.08
C MET A 88 11.03 6.03 -12.28
N LEU A 89 12.01 6.89 -11.99
CA LEU A 89 12.94 7.47 -12.97
C LEU A 89 14.39 7.23 -12.54
N ALA A 90 15.34 7.42 -13.48
CA ALA A 90 16.76 7.11 -13.29
C ALA A 90 17.03 5.67 -12.83
N ASP A 91 16.28 4.70 -13.35
CA ASP A 91 16.39 3.32 -12.89
C ASP A 91 17.40 2.50 -13.71
N ASP A 92 17.94 1.47 -13.06
CA ASP A 92 18.58 0.30 -13.63
C ASP A 92 19.63 0.67 -14.68
N MET A 93 20.86 0.91 -14.23
CA MET A 93 22.04 1.17 -15.03
C MET A 93 23.12 0.19 -14.64
N SER A 94 24.07 -0.10 -15.53
CA SER A 94 25.23 -0.93 -15.16
C SER A 94 26.52 -0.18 -15.41
N VAL A 95 27.45 -0.26 -14.45
CA VAL A 95 28.75 0.39 -14.49
C VAL A 95 29.84 -0.62 -14.12
N PRO A 96 31.11 -0.40 -14.49
CA PRO A 96 32.20 -1.24 -13.99
C PRO A 96 32.17 -1.30 -12.46
N MET A 97 32.25 -2.51 -11.87
CA MET A 97 32.14 -2.70 -10.41
C MET A 97 33.07 -1.80 -9.61
N SER A 98 34.30 -1.58 -10.11
CA SER A 98 35.30 -0.71 -9.48
C SER A 98 34.90 0.78 -9.45
N LYS A 99 33.90 1.18 -10.24
CA LYS A 99 33.37 2.54 -10.33
C LYS A 99 32.09 2.75 -9.52
N ILE A 100 31.48 1.71 -8.96
CA ILE A 100 30.25 1.82 -8.14
C ILE A 100 30.40 2.91 -7.05
N PRO A 101 31.44 2.91 -6.20
CA PRO A 101 31.53 3.91 -5.13
C PRO A 101 31.63 5.35 -5.66
N TYR A 102 32.29 5.56 -6.81
CA TYR A 102 32.37 6.86 -7.45
C TYR A 102 30.99 7.31 -7.94
N VAL A 103 30.29 6.45 -8.68
CA VAL A 103 28.98 6.74 -9.26
C VAL A 103 27.95 7.04 -8.18
N VAL A 104 27.90 6.25 -7.10
CA VAL A 104 26.95 6.51 -5.98
C VAL A 104 27.21 7.87 -5.32
N ARG A 105 28.48 8.24 -5.08
CA ARG A 105 28.79 9.59 -4.55
C ARG A 105 28.34 10.71 -5.48
N ARG A 106 28.59 10.55 -6.78
CA ARG A 106 28.14 11.51 -7.79
C ARG A 106 26.62 11.63 -7.83
N PHE A 107 25.87 10.54 -7.63
CA PHE A 107 24.41 10.60 -7.52
C PHE A 107 23.93 11.38 -6.30
N HIS A 108 24.59 11.24 -5.14
CA HIS A 108 24.29 12.08 -3.97
C HIS A 108 24.59 13.55 -4.24
N GLU A 109 25.72 13.87 -4.88
CA GLU A 109 26.07 15.26 -5.24
C GLU A 109 25.07 15.88 -6.22
N ILE A 110 24.58 15.11 -7.20
CA ILE A 110 23.51 15.53 -8.11
C ILE A 110 22.21 15.73 -7.32
N ALA A 111 21.85 14.81 -6.42
CA ALA A 111 20.66 14.92 -5.59
C ALA A 111 20.67 16.21 -4.76
N ASP A 112 21.80 16.51 -4.10
CA ASP A 112 22.00 17.72 -3.29
C ASP A 112 21.90 19.00 -4.15
N LYS A 113 22.55 19.00 -5.32
CA LYS A 113 22.53 20.12 -6.27
C LYS A 113 21.11 20.50 -6.72
N TYR A 114 20.24 19.50 -6.89
CA TYR A 114 18.87 19.69 -7.39
C TYR A 114 17.81 19.69 -6.29
N GLY A 115 18.18 19.54 -5.02
CA GLY A 115 17.25 19.54 -3.89
C GLY A 115 16.27 18.36 -3.90
N ILE A 116 16.71 17.20 -4.40
CA ILE A 116 15.92 15.96 -4.45
C ILE A 116 16.70 14.83 -3.75
N LEU A 117 16.18 13.61 -3.74
CA LEU A 117 16.93 12.44 -3.27
C LEU A 117 17.03 11.38 -4.35
N ILE A 118 18.20 10.76 -4.48
CA ILE A 118 18.47 9.67 -5.43
C ILE A 118 18.95 8.44 -4.63
N PRO A 119 18.03 7.67 -4.02
CA PRO A 119 18.39 6.43 -3.34
C PRO A 119 19.00 5.42 -4.32
N THR A 120 20.11 4.79 -3.92
CA THR A 120 20.86 3.83 -4.74
C THR A 120 20.97 2.46 -4.07
N TYR A 121 20.64 1.42 -4.85
CA TYR A 121 20.69 0.02 -4.44
C TYR A 121 20.90 -0.86 -5.67
N GLY A 122 21.17 -2.15 -5.50
CA GLY A 122 21.18 -3.06 -6.65
C GLY A 122 22.06 -4.27 -6.47
N HIS A 123 22.40 -4.85 -7.61
CA HIS A 123 23.20 -6.07 -7.74
C HIS A 123 24.66 -5.66 -7.92
N ALA A 124 25.30 -5.30 -6.80
CA ALA A 124 26.65 -4.73 -6.82
C ALA A 124 27.69 -5.69 -7.45
N GLY A 125 27.47 -7.01 -7.34
CA GLY A 125 28.33 -8.03 -7.96
C GLY A 125 28.28 -8.04 -9.49
N ASP A 126 27.24 -7.48 -10.09
CA ASP A 126 27.05 -7.42 -11.55
C ASP A 126 27.34 -6.01 -12.11
N GLY A 127 27.74 -5.07 -11.25
CA GLY A 127 27.84 -3.67 -11.64
C GLY A 127 26.50 -2.97 -11.82
N ASN A 128 25.38 -3.64 -11.53
CA ASN A 128 24.04 -3.15 -11.80
C ASN A 128 23.50 -2.33 -10.60
N LEU A 129 23.25 -1.06 -10.87
CA LEU A 129 22.75 -0.06 -9.94
C LEU A 129 21.33 0.34 -10.34
N HIS A 130 20.42 0.23 -9.40
CA HIS A 130 19.11 0.87 -9.50
C HIS A 130 19.13 2.14 -8.69
N THR A 131 18.58 3.20 -9.28
CA THR A 131 18.18 4.38 -8.52
C THR A 131 16.72 4.70 -8.74
N LYS A 132 16.20 5.57 -7.89
CA LYS A 132 14.88 6.20 -8.03
C LYS A 132 15.04 7.66 -7.69
N VAL A 133 13.96 8.42 -7.83
CA VAL A 133 13.91 9.78 -7.34
C VAL A 133 12.87 9.88 -6.24
N ILE A 134 13.22 10.44 -5.10
CA ILE A 134 12.24 10.83 -4.07
C ILE A 134 12.09 12.35 -4.13
N MET A 135 10.89 12.82 -4.43
CA MET A 135 10.55 14.23 -4.64
C MET A 135 9.08 14.49 -4.33
N ASP A 136 8.72 15.77 -4.12
CA ASP A 136 7.31 16.19 -4.09
C ASP A 136 6.72 16.17 -5.52
N PRO A 137 5.77 15.25 -5.83
CA PRO A 137 5.22 15.09 -7.17
C PRO A 137 4.29 16.23 -7.60
N LYS A 138 3.91 17.12 -6.68
CA LYS A 138 3.05 18.29 -6.95
C LYS A 138 3.85 19.55 -7.26
N SER A 139 5.17 19.51 -7.08
CA SER A 139 6.05 20.64 -7.35
C SER A 139 6.55 20.62 -8.79
N GLU A 140 6.13 21.60 -9.59
CA GLU A 140 6.66 21.81 -10.94
C GLU A 140 8.17 22.11 -10.94
N GLU A 141 8.66 22.80 -9.91
CA GLU A 141 10.08 23.09 -9.75
C GLU A 141 10.88 21.80 -9.55
N HIS A 142 10.36 20.87 -8.74
CA HIS A 142 10.99 19.56 -8.61
C HIS A 142 10.96 18.80 -9.93
N TRP A 143 9.88 18.83 -10.72
CA TRP A 143 9.87 18.14 -12.02
C TRP A 143 10.94 18.67 -12.97
N LYS A 144 11.10 20.00 -13.03
CA LYS A 144 12.19 20.66 -13.80
C LYS A 144 13.58 20.27 -13.28
N ALA A 145 13.74 20.16 -11.97
CA ALA A 145 14.98 19.73 -11.34
C ALA A 145 15.30 18.26 -11.65
N VAL A 146 14.29 17.38 -11.55
CA VAL A 146 14.38 15.94 -11.81
C VAL A 146 14.78 15.65 -13.25
N GLU A 147 14.18 16.32 -14.22
CA GLU A 147 14.54 16.13 -15.63
C GLU A 147 16.04 16.40 -15.88
N LYS A 148 16.57 17.48 -15.30
CA LYS A 148 18.01 17.82 -15.38
C LYS A 148 18.87 16.83 -14.62
N ALA A 149 18.48 16.48 -13.40
CA ALA A 149 19.20 15.54 -12.55
C ALA A 149 19.32 14.15 -13.20
N ILE A 150 18.26 13.65 -13.83
CA ILE A 150 18.27 12.37 -14.53
C ILE A 150 19.27 12.41 -15.70
N SER A 151 19.34 13.52 -16.44
CA SER A 151 20.34 13.66 -17.50
C SER A 151 21.76 13.57 -16.96
N GLU A 152 22.06 14.29 -15.87
CA GLU A 152 23.39 14.25 -15.26
C GLU A 152 23.73 12.86 -14.67
N VAL A 153 22.73 12.15 -14.15
CA VAL A 153 22.88 10.76 -13.67
C VAL A 153 23.34 9.85 -14.81
N TYR A 154 22.67 9.88 -15.96
CA TYR A 154 23.05 9.05 -17.10
C TYR A 154 24.37 9.50 -17.73
N ASP A 155 24.68 10.80 -17.72
CA ASP A 155 25.99 11.30 -18.17
C ASP A 155 27.13 10.74 -17.32
N VAL A 156 26.99 10.72 -15.99
CA VAL A 156 27.97 10.09 -15.08
C VAL A 156 28.12 8.60 -15.36
N VAL A 157 27.01 7.89 -15.63
CA VAL A 157 27.05 6.46 -15.99
C VAL A 157 27.84 6.25 -17.29
N HIS A 158 27.58 7.06 -18.32
CA HIS A 158 28.27 6.94 -19.61
C HIS A 158 29.75 7.35 -19.52
N GLU A 159 30.09 8.35 -18.70
CA GLU A 159 31.47 8.82 -18.46
C GLU A 159 32.37 7.67 -17.97
N VAL A 160 31.84 6.80 -17.12
CA VAL A 160 32.59 5.66 -16.58
C VAL A 160 32.53 4.40 -17.47
N GLY A 161 32.00 4.52 -18.68
CA GLY A 161 31.82 3.40 -19.62
C GLY A 161 30.67 2.46 -19.25
N GLY A 162 29.70 2.95 -18.47
CA GLY A 162 28.48 2.20 -18.15
C GLY A 162 27.42 2.23 -19.24
N THR A 163 26.33 1.50 -19.02
CA THR A 163 25.17 1.42 -19.91
C THR A 163 23.90 1.95 -19.25
N THR A 164 23.02 2.54 -20.06
CA THR A 164 21.74 3.14 -19.67
C THR A 164 20.79 2.13 -19.05
N THR A 165 20.88 0.85 -19.43
CA THR A 165 20.02 -0.19 -18.88
C THR A 165 20.76 -1.49 -18.64
N GLY A 166 20.61 -2.05 -17.44
CA GLY A 166 21.14 -3.37 -17.11
C GLY A 166 20.15 -4.48 -17.46
N GLU A 167 18.95 -4.43 -16.85
CA GLU A 167 17.96 -5.52 -16.92
C GLU A 167 16.52 -5.10 -17.29
N HIS A 168 16.12 -3.84 -17.12
CA HIS A 168 14.72 -3.40 -17.26
C HIS A 168 14.35 -2.87 -18.66
N GLY A 169 15.33 -2.75 -19.56
CA GLY A 169 15.15 -2.10 -20.86
C GLY A 169 14.96 -0.58 -20.76
N SER A 170 14.69 0.06 -21.91
CA SER A 170 14.68 1.54 -22.01
C SER A 170 13.28 2.17 -22.12
N ALA A 171 12.34 1.51 -22.79
CA ALA A 171 10.97 2.00 -23.05
C ALA A 171 10.93 3.51 -23.40
N ILE A 172 10.26 4.34 -22.60
CA ILE A 172 10.16 5.80 -22.76
C ILE A 172 11.15 6.51 -21.83
N SER A 173 11.14 6.16 -20.54
CA SER A 173 11.84 6.91 -19.48
C SER A 173 13.36 6.91 -19.60
N LYS A 174 13.94 5.98 -20.38
CA LYS A 174 15.39 5.95 -20.66
C LYS A 174 15.72 6.10 -22.14
N ALA A 175 14.73 6.30 -22.99
CA ALA A 175 14.93 6.35 -24.44
C ALA A 175 15.95 7.42 -24.88
N PRO A 176 15.90 8.68 -24.41
CA PRO A 176 16.85 9.70 -24.83
C PRO A 176 18.31 9.30 -24.54
N PHE A 177 18.56 8.70 -23.38
CA PHE A 177 19.89 8.27 -22.95
C PHE A 177 20.36 7.02 -23.68
N MET A 178 19.45 6.08 -23.97
CA MET A 178 19.76 4.90 -24.79
C MET A 178 20.10 5.31 -26.23
N GLN A 179 19.34 6.24 -26.82
CA GLN A 179 19.63 6.77 -28.15
C GLN A 179 21.00 7.46 -28.19
N LYS A 180 21.34 8.23 -27.14
CA LYS A 180 22.67 8.84 -26.99
C LYS A 180 23.77 7.79 -26.90
N GLU A 181 23.60 6.76 -26.06
CA GLU A 181 24.56 5.66 -25.89
C GLU A 181 24.78 4.86 -27.18
N ARG A 182 23.72 4.54 -27.92
CA ARG A 182 23.79 3.75 -29.18
C ARG A 182 24.26 4.58 -30.37
N GLY A 183 24.12 5.91 -30.29
CA GLY A 183 24.42 6.84 -31.36
C GLY A 183 23.56 6.62 -32.60
N LYS A 184 23.77 7.49 -33.60
CA LYS A 184 22.95 7.50 -34.83
C LYS A 184 22.92 6.15 -35.54
N VAL A 185 24.08 5.51 -35.72
CA VAL A 185 24.18 4.24 -36.45
C VAL A 185 23.42 3.11 -35.73
N GLY A 186 23.58 2.99 -34.40
CA GLY A 186 22.88 1.98 -33.63
C GLY A 186 21.37 2.18 -33.65
N VAL A 187 20.92 3.42 -33.49
CA VAL A 187 19.48 3.78 -33.54
C VAL A 187 18.88 3.46 -34.92
N GLU A 188 19.56 3.82 -36.02
CA GLU A 188 19.08 3.51 -37.38
C GLU A 188 19.03 2.00 -37.67
N ALA A 189 20.02 1.24 -37.17
CA ALA A 189 20.00 -0.21 -37.30
C ALA A 189 18.77 -0.83 -36.58
N MET A 190 18.46 -0.35 -35.37
CA MET A 190 17.27 -0.78 -34.62
C MET A 190 15.98 -0.43 -35.37
N ARG A 191 15.88 0.78 -35.94
CA ARG A 191 14.73 1.21 -36.76
C ARG A 191 14.56 0.33 -38.00
N ALA A 192 15.65 -0.02 -38.69
CA ALA A 192 15.60 -0.87 -39.86
C ALA A 192 15.05 -2.27 -39.53
N VAL A 193 15.49 -2.88 -38.41
CA VAL A 193 14.96 -4.16 -37.94
C VAL A 193 13.48 -4.06 -37.58
N LYS A 194 13.08 -3.03 -36.82
CA LYS A 194 11.68 -2.80 -36.44
C LYS A 194 10.79 -2.65 -37.67
N LYS A 195 11.17 -1.83 -38.64
CA LYS A 195 10.41 -1.64 -39.90
C LYS A 195 10.28 -2.92 -40.73
N ALA A 196 11.31 -3.77 -40.72
CA ALA A 196 11.27 -5.04 -41.44
C ALA A 196 10.30 -6.05 -40.79
N LEU A 197 10.21 -6.07 -39.45
CA LEU A 197 9.36 -6.99 -38.70
C LEU A 197 7.94 -6.47 -38.47
N ASP A 198 7.77 -5.16 -38.41
CA ASP A 198 6.50 -4.48 -38.14
C ASP A 198 6.29 -3.29 -39.10
N PRO A 199 6.01 -3.56 -40.38
CA PRO A 199 5.91 -2.53 -41.41
C PRO A 199 4.73 -1.56 -41.23
N ASN A 200 3.73 -1.94 -40.42
CA ASN A 200 2.56 -1.11 -40.10
C ASN A 200 2.68 -0.38 -38.77
N ASP A 201 3.80 -0.55 -38.05
CA ASP A 201 4.09 0.04 -36.74
C ASP A 201 2.99 -0.15 -35.69
N ILE A 202 2.44 -1.37 -35.60
CA ILE A 202 1.37 -1.69 -34.65
C ILE A 202 1.92 -2.21 -33.31
N MET A 203 3.17 -2.68 -33.28
CA MET A 203 3.81 -3.27 -32.11
C MET A 203 4.52 -2.18 -31.29
N ASN A 204 3.75 -1.53 -30.42
CA ASN A 204 4.25 -0.65 -29.36
C ASN A 204 5.00 0.61 -29.87
N PRO A 205 4.36 1.43 -30.74
CA PRO A 205 4.96 2.58 -31.40
C PRO A 205 5.38 3.69 -30.42
N ASN A 206 6.23 4.60 -30.90
CA ASN A 206 6.69 5.79 -30.15
C ASN A 206 7.47 5.44 -28.88
N LYS A 207 8.35 4.44 -28.93
CA LYS A 207 9.19 4.05 -27.79
C LYS A 207 10.61 3.82 -28.23
N MET A 208 11.54 3.81 -27.27
CA MET A 208 12.94 3.50 -27.50
C MET A 208 13.56 4.37 -28.61
N MET A 209 13.88 3.79 -29.77
CA MET A 209 14.49 4.48 -30.91
C MET A 209 13.54 5.46 -31.63
N GLU A 210 12.23 5.39 -31.38
CA GLU A 210 11.22 6.27 -31.98
C GLU A 210 10.77 7.39 -31.04
N TRP A 211 11.24 7.38 -29.79
CA TRP A 211 10.81 8.37 -28.81
C TRP A 211 11.48 9.72 -29.03
N GLU A 212 10.67 10.78 -29.10
CA GLU A 212 11.13 12.17 -29.31
C GLU A 212 10.79 13.11 -28.13
N GLY A 213 10.10 12.60 -27.10
CA GLY A 213 9.64 13.40 -25.95
C GLY A 213 10.64 13.46 -24.80
N SER A 214 10.20 14.07 -23.70
CA SER A 214 10.95 14.13 -22.45
C SER A 214 10.73 12.86 -21.59
N VAL A 215 11.67 12.56 -20.70
CA VAL A 215 11.52 11.48 -19.72
C VAL A 215 10.42 11.73 -18.69
N ILE A 216 9.91 12.96 -18.61
CA ILE A 216 8.78 13.34 -17.76
C ILE A 216 7.44 13.44 -18.51
N THR A 217 7.38 13.02 -19.78
CA THR A 217 6.13 13.01 -20.56
C THR A 217 5.27 11.79 -20.22
N HIS A 218 3.95 11.96 -20.20
CA HIS A 218 2.96 10.91 -19.90
C HIS A 218 3.19 10.18 -18.56
N LEU A 219 3.77 10.87 -17.58
CA LEU A 219 3.88 10.33 -16.24
C LEU A 219 2.50 10.21 -15.61
N ARG A 220 2.36 9.18 -14.78
CA ARG A 220 1.13 9.00 -13.99
C ARG A 220 0.91 10.15 -13.02
N TYR A 221 1.97 10.81 -12.57
CA TYR A 221 1.93 11.95 -11.66
C TYR A 221 1.54 13.18 -12.49
N SER A 222 0.61 14.01 -12.01
CA SER A 222 0.42 15.32 -12.62
C SER A 222 0.34 16.41 -11.57
N THR A 223 0.81 17.58 -11.97
CA THR A 223 0.59 18.87 -11.31
C THR A 223 -0.73 19.52 -11.77
N ASP A 224 -1.36 18.99 -12.82
CA ASP A 224 -2.60 19.47 -13.43
C ASP A 224 -3.64 18.34 -13.67
N GLY A 225 -4.85 18.72 -14.09
CA GLY A 225 -5.88 17.75 -14.53
C GLY A 225 -6.59 16.95 -13.42
N ILE A 226 -6.31 17.22 -12.14
CA ILE A 226 -7.02 16.61 -11.01
C ILE A 226 -8.41 17.24 -10.86
N GLN A 227 -9.45 16.40 -10.90
CA GLN A 227 -10.82 16.81 -10.59
C GLN A 227 -10.93 17.22 -9.11
N LYS A 228 -11.45 18.42 -8.84
CA LYS A 228 -11.44 19.01 -7.48
C LYS A 228 -12.71 18.73 -6.67
N ASP A 229 -13.77 18.29 -7.32
CA ASP A 229 -15.13 18.14 -6.79
C ASP A 229 -15.51 16.69 -6.46
N LEU A 230 -14.54 15.77 -6.55
CA LEU A 230 -14.69 14.37 -6.17
C LEU A 230 -14.38 14.16 -4.69
N HIS A 231 -15.09 13.21 -4.07
CA HIS A 231 -14.78 12.70 -2.74
C HIS A 231 -13.39 12.05 -2.71
N LEU A 232 -12.90 11.51 -3.83
CA LEU A 232 -11.54 10.99 -3.98
C LEU A 232 -10.43 12.04 -3.92
N THR A 233 -10.70 13.33 -4.14
CA THR A 233 -9.67 14.38 -4.28
C THR A 233 -8.65 14.40 -3.13
N PRO A 234 -9.06 14.32 -1.84
CA PRO A 234 -8.11 14.32 -0.72
C PRO A 234 -7.19 13.08 -0.65
N TRP A 235 -7.43 12.06 -1.49
CA TRP A 235 -6.69 10.80 -1.49
C TRP A 235 -5.58 10.72 -2.54
N GLU A 236 -5.37 11.78 -3.30
CA GLU A 236 -4.33 11.86 -4.34
C GLU A 236 -2.94 11.45 -3.81
N ASP A 237 -2.56 11.92 -2.61
CA ASP A 237 -1.26 11.59 -2.02
C ASP A 237 -1.11 10.10 -1.75
N GLN A 238 -2.18 9.43 -1.31
CA GLN A 238 -2.17 7.98 -1.12
C GLN A 238 -1.98 7.24 -2.44
N MET A 239 -2.54 7.76 -3.54
CA MET A 239 -2.37 7.20 -4.88
C MET A 239 -0.92 7.38 -5.38
N ASN A 240 -0.34 8.55 -5.15
CA ASN A 240 1.04 8.88 -5.52
C ASN A 240 2.08 8.02 -4.76
N ILE A 241 1.81 7.67 -3.49
CA ILE A 241 2.71 6.82 -2.67
C ILE A 241 2.88 5.41 -3.26
N CYS A 242 1.82 4.84 -3.86
CA CYS A 242 1.80 3.45 -4.31
C CYS A 242 2.80 3.20 -5.45
N THR A 243 3.78 2.30 -5.28
CA THR A 243 4.80 1.98 -6.31
C THR A 243 4.42 0.82 -7.25
N TYR A 244 3.16 0.36 -7.21
CA TYR A 244 2.64 -0.77 -8.00
C TYR A 244 3.38 -2.13 -7.83
N CYS A 245 4.13 -2.31 -6.74
CA CYS A 245 4.91 -3.53 -6.44
C CYS A 245 4.11 -4.85 -6.36
N GLY A 246 2.79 -4.82 -6.13
CA GLY A 246 1.95 -6.01 -6.23
C GLY A 246 1.86 -6.91 -4.99
N TYR A 247 2.46 -6.55 -3.85
CA TYR A 247 2.30 -7.29 -2.58
C TYR A 247 0.83 -7.51 -2.18
N CYS A 248 -0.04 -6.58 -2.57
CA CYS A 248 -1.47 -6.68 -2.31
C CYS A 248 -2.20 -7.68 -3.19
N LYS A 249 -1.64 -8.14 -4.32
CA LYS A 249 -2.31 -9.05 -5.26
C LYS A 249 -2.48 -10.43 -4.68
N VAL A 250 -1.38 -11.02 -4.20
CA VAL A 250 -1.28 -12.42 -3.76
C VAL A 250 -2.29 -12.76 -2.67
N VAL A 251 -2.72 -11.75 -1.91
CA VAL A 251 -3.66 -11.93 -0.78
C VAL A 251 -5.05 -11.39 -1.03
N CYS A 252 -5.27 -10.72 -2.17
CA CYS A 252 -6.55 -10.10 -2.44
C CYS A 252 -7.54 -11.18 -2.86
N PRO A 253 -8.56 -11.48 -2.04
CA PRO A 253 -9.48 -12.59 -2.34
C PRO A 253 -10.20 -12.39 -3.67
N THR A 254 -10.52 -11.14 -4.01
CA THR A 254 -11.20 -10.82 -5.26
C THR A 254 -10.28 -10.93 -6.47
N TYR A 255 -8.98 -10.68 -6.31
CA TYR A 255 -8.03 -10.91 -7.39
C TYR A 255 -7.80 -12.41 -7.61
N VAL A 256 -7.71 -13.21 -6.55
CA VAL A 256 -7.54 -14.66 -6.65
C VAL A 256 -8.72 -15.31 -7.39
N THR A 257 -9.95 -14.83 -7.15
CA THR A 257 -11.13 -15.33 -7.84
C THR A 257 -11.24 -14.82 -9.29
N GLU A 258 -11.06 -13.51 -9.52
CA GLU A 258 -11.32 -12.90 -10.84
C GLU A 258 -10.10 -13.01 -11.78
N ASN A 259 -8.90 -13.22 -11.23
CA ASN A 259 -7.61 -13.26 -11.92
C ASN A 259 -7.33 -12.05 -12.83
N TRP A 260 -7.95 -10.91 -12.54
CA TRP A 260 -7.81 -9.69 -13.34
C TRP A 260 -7.41 -8.51 -12.46
N ASP A 261 -6.41 -7.73 -12.90
CA ASP A 261 -5.73 -6.77 -12.00
C ASP A 261 -6.65 -5.65 -11.50
N SER A 262 -7.70 -5.29 -12.25
CA SER A 262 -8.70 -4.32 -11.78
C SER A 262 -9.42 -4.76 -10.51
N TYR A 263 -9.41 -6.05 -10.17
CA TYR A 263 -9.96 -6.59 -8.92
C TYR A 263 -8.89 -6.78 -7.84
N SER A 264 -7.66 -6.32 -8.04
CA SER A 264 -6.64 -6.25 -6.99
C SER A 264 -6.71 -4.90 -6.27
N ALA A 265 -6.07 -4.77 -5.10
CA ALA A 265 -6.03 -3.49 -4.40
C ALA A 265 -5.26 -2.42 -5.22
N ARG A 266 -4.15 -2.80 -5.88
CA ARG A 266 -3.38 -1.85 -6.71
C ARG A 266 -4.14 -1.46 -7.98
N GLY A 267 -4.87 -2.37 -8.61
CA GLY A 267 -5.61 -2.05 -9.82
C GLY A 267 -6.81 -1.15 -9.54
N ARG A 268 -7.49 -1.36 -8.41
CA ARG A 268 -8.52 -0.40 -7.97
C ARG A 268 -7.94 0.97 -7.66
N LEU A 269 -6.74 1.05 -7.09
CA LEU A 269 -6.07 2.33 -6.90
C LEU A 269 -5.74 3.01 -8.23
N GLN A 270 -5.33 2.26 -9.26
CA GLN A 270 -5.14 2.80 -10.62
C GLN A 270 -6.45 3.31 -11.23
N ILE A 271 -7.55 2.58 -11.06
CA ILE A 271 -8.87 3.00 -11.54
C ILE A 271 -9.32 4.26 -10.82
N ALA A 272 -9.20 4.31 -9.48
CA ALA A 272 -9.53 5.49 -8.70
C ALA A 272 -8.70 6.70 -9.13
N TYR A 273 -7.44 6.50 -9.48
CA TYR A 273 -6.59 7.57 -9.98
C TYR A 273 -6.98 8.03 -11.39
N GLY A 274 -7.35 7.09 -12.27
CA GLY A 274 -7.90 7.43 -13.58
C GLY A 274 -9.23 8.19 -13.50
N LEU A 275 -10.11 7.84 -12.55
CA LEU A 275 -11.28 8.65 -12.24
C LEU A 275 -10.87 10.04 -11.78
N LEU A 276 -9.93 10.15 -10.82
CA LEU A 276 -9.49 11.43 -10.28
C LEU A 276 -8.90 12.37 -11.36
N ARG A 277 -8.26 11.80 -12.38
CA ARG A 277 -7.65 12.53 -13.51
C ARG A 277 -8.59 12.74 -14.69
N ASN A 278 -9.83 12.25 -14.62
CA ASN A 278 -10.79 12.24 -15.74
C ASN A 278 -10.30 11.43 -16.96
N ASP A 279 -9.38 10.48 -16.76
CA ASP A 279 -8.91 9.54 -17.77
C ASP A 279 -9.90 8.36 -17.94
N LEU A 280 -10.73 8.12 -16.92
CA LEU A 280 -11.77 7.09 -16.90
C LEU A 280 -13.14 7.69 -16.61
N LYS A 281 -14.16 7.11 -17.23
CA LYS A 281 -15.56 7.46 -16.98
C LYS A 281 -16.10 6.67 -15.79
N PHE A 282 -17.11 7.23 -15.12
CA PHE A 282 -17.93 6.49 -14.18
C PHE A 282 -18.87 5.56 -14.96
N ASP A 283 -18.61 4.25 -14.93
CA ASP A 283 -19.42 3.24 -15.59
C ASP A 283 -19.58 1.97 -14.74
N ASP A 284 -20.37 1.02 -15.24
CA ASP A 284 -20.64 -0.24 -14.55
C ASP A 284 -19.39 -1.11 -14.33
N ALA A 285 -18.39 -1.04 -15.21
CA ALA A 285 -17.16 -1.82 -15.09
C ALA A 285 -16.31 -1.29 -13.93
N VAL A 286 -16.18 0.03 -13.82
CA VAL A 286 -15.54 0.70 -12.68
C VAL A 286 -16.32 0.41 -11.39
N ALA A 287 -17.65 0.54 -11.42
CA ALA A 287 -18.50 0.26 -10.27
C ALA A 287 -18.31 -1.18 -9.77
N ARG A 288 -18.34 -2.16 -10.68
CA ARG A 288 -18.12 -3.58 -10.36
C ARG A 288 -16.76 -3.80 -9.70
N SER A 289 -15.69 -3.24 -10.27
CA SER A 289 -14.36 -3.32 -9.67
C SER A 289 -14.35 -2.78 -8.23
N MET A 290 -14.89 -1.58 -7.99
CA MET A 290 -14.88 -0.94 -6.68
C MET A 290 -15.77 -1.66 -5.66
N PHE A 291 -16.98 -2.07 -6.04
CA PHE A 291 -17.95 -2.70 -5.13
C PHE A 291 -17.62 -4.15 -4.79
N THR A 292 -16.87 -4.87 -5.63
CA THR A 292 -16.39 -6.22 -5.29
C THR A 292 -15.33 -6.22 -4.19
N CYS A 293 -14.68 -5.09 -3.88
CA CYS A 293 -13.73 -5.01 -2.74
C CYS A 293 -14.41 -5.41 -1.42
N THR A 294 -13.85 -6.40 -0.72
CA THR A 294 -14.40 -6.93 0.55
C THR A 294 -14.06 -6.07 1.77
N MET A 295 -13.28 -4.99 1.60
CA MET A 295 -12.81 -4.12 2.68
C MET A 295 -12.01 -4.82 3.78
N CYS A 296 -11.47 -6.02 3.54
CA CYS A 296 -10.79 -6.83 4.56
C CYS A 296 -9.43 -6.30 5.07
N LYS A 297 -8.97 -5.13 4.61
CA LYS A 297 -7.71 -4.46 5.01
C LYS A 297 -6.39 -5.26 4.86
N ASP A 298 -6.35 -6.46 4.29
CA ASP A 298 -5.08 -7.23 4.18
C ASP A 298 -4.05 -6.57 3.25
N CYS A 299 -4.53 -5.83 2.23
CA CYS A 299 -3.67 -5.03 1.36
C CYS A 299 -2.95 -3.91 2.14
N TYR A 300 -3.61 -3.28 3.11
CA TYR A 300 -3.04 -2.24 3.96
C TYR A 300 -2.00 -2.83 4.92
N ARG A 301 -2.36 -3.93 5.61
CA ARG A 301 -1.48 -4.61 6.56
C ARG A 301 -0.14 -4.98 5.94
N ARG A 302 -0.17 -5.54 4.73
CA ARG A 302 1.01 -6.02 4.00
C ARG A 302 1.75 -4.94 3.20
N CYS A 303 1.13 -3.79 2.93
CA CYS A 303 1.78 -2.74 2.16
C CYS A 303 2.94 -2.14 2.96
N PRO A 304 4.20 -2.19 2.46
CA PRO A 304 5.30 -1.51 3.15
C PRO A 304 5.10 0.00 3.21
N SER A 305 4.51 0.58 2.15
CA SER A 305 4.14 2.00 2.11
C SER A 305 2.83 2.32 2.84
N LYS A 306 2.18 1.37 3.50
CA LYS A 306 0.93 1.56 4.26
C LYS A 306 -0.12 2.40 3.52
N VAL A 307 -0.29 2.16 2.22
CA VAL A 307 -1.29 2.84 1.39
C VAL A 307 -2.68 2.44 1.88
N LYS A 308 -3.49 3.43 2.23
CA LYS A 308 -4.84 3.26 2.77
C LYS A 308 -5.87 2.97 1.67
N VAL A 309 -5.67 1.86 0.95
CA VAL A 309 -6.54 1.48 -0.18
C VAL A 309 -8.00 1.32 0.25
N PRO A 310 -8.35 0.57 1.33
CA PRO A 310 -9.75 0.37 1.71
C PRO A 310 -10.49 1.69 1.95
N ASP A 311 -9.85 2.64 2.63
CA ASP A 311 -10.41 3.97 2.88
C ASP A 311 -10.66 4.69 1.56
N MET A 312 -9.66 4.80 0.68
CA MET A 312 -9.80 5.38 -0.66
C MET A 312 -10.97 4.72 -1.44
N ILE A 313 -11.16 3.40 -1.36
CA ILE A 313 -12.30 2.72 -2.01
C ILE A 313 -13.64 3.24 -1.50
N LYS A 314 -13.79 3.57 -0.21
CA LYS A 314 -15.05 4.15 0.31
C LYS A 314 -15.38 5.47 -0.38
N PHE A 315 -14.37 6.31 -0.61
CA PHE A 315 -14.54 7.59 -1.31
C PHE A 315 -14.78 7.39 -2.82
N ALA A 316 -14.09 6.43 -3.46
CA ALA A 316 -14.40 6.06 -4.85
C ALA A 316 -15.85 5.58 -5.01
N ARG A 317 -16.33 4.77 -4.06
CA ARG A 317 -17.73 4.33 -4.04
C ARG A 317 -18.67 5.51 -3.87
N ALA A 318 -18.36 6.49 -3.03
CA ALA A 318 -19.18 7.69 -2.88
C ALA A 318 -19.33 8.47 -4.20
N ASP A 319 -18.22 8.65 -4.93
CA ASP A 319 -18.26 9.27 -6.25
C ASP A 319 -19.10 8.45 -7.25
N LEU A 320 -19.04 7.11 -7.19
CA LEU A 320 -19.90 6.23 -8.01
C LEU A 320 -21.39 6.36 -7.65
N ILE A 321 -21.74 6.41 -6.36
CA ILE A 321 -23.13 6.60 -5.89
C ILE A 321 -23.67 7.95 -6.38
N LYS A 322 -22.88 9.03 -6.26
CA LYS A 322 -23.24 10.37 -6.75
C LYS A 322 -23.51 10.38 -8.26
N ASN A 323 -22.83 9.51 -9.01
CA ASN A 323 -23.03 9.31 -10.45
C ASN A 323 -24.11 8.26 -10.78
N GLY A 324 -24.93 7.84 -9.83
CA GLY A 324 -26.10 6.97 -10.07
C GLY A 324 -25.78 5.48 -10.20
N LEU A 325 -24.56 5.04 -9.89
CA LEU A 325 -24.10 3.65 -10.07
C LEU A 325 -24.37 2.76 -8.84
N ALA A 326 -25.36 3.12 -8.03
CA ALA A 326 -25.84 2.33 -6.90
C ALA A 326 -26.72 1.17 -7.38
N THR A 327 -26.44 -0.04 -6.92
CA THR A 327 -27.31 -1.21 -7.18
C THR A 327 -28.59 -1.12 -6.34
N GLU A 328 -29.68 -1.77 -6.80
CA GLU A 328 -30.94 -1.82 -6.06
C GLU A 328 -30.81 -2.46 -4.68
N GLY A 329 -29.99 -3.52 -4.56
CA GLY A 329 -29.73 -4.17 -3.27
C GLY A 329 -29.05 -3.24 -2.26
N GLN A 330 -28.13 -2.39 -2.72
CA GLN A 330 -27.50 -1.37 -1.89
C GLN A 330 -28.51 -0.32 -1.45
N LYS A 331 -29.30 0.25 -2.39
CA LYS A 331 -30.35 1.24 -2.07
C LYS A 331 -31.34 0.70 -1.05
N MET A 332 -31.80 -0.54 -1.24
CA MET A 332 -32.73 -1.22 -0.33
C MET A 332 -32.14 -1.35 1.08
N MET A 333 -30.86 -1.74 1.21
CA MET A 333 -30.19 -1.84 2.50
C MET A 333 -30.13 -0.48 3.22
N ILE A 334 -29.79 0.60 2.50
CA ILE A 334 -29.72 1.94 3.10
C ILE A 334 -31.11 2.42 3.53
N GLU A 335 -32.14 2.18 2.72
CA GLU A 335 -33.52 2.48 3.07
C GLU A 335 -33.99 1.69 4.31
N ASN A 336 -33.61 0.42 4.45
CA ASN A 336 -33.89 -0.36 5.64
C ASN A 336 -33.28 0.28 6.90
N ILE A 337 -32.00 0.68 6.83
CA ILE A 337 -31.32 1.33 7.96
C ILE A 337 -32.01 2.64 8.32
N LYS A 338 -32.39 3.46 7.33
CA LYS A 338 -33.08 4.74 7.55
C LYS A 338 -34.42 4.54 8.26
N LYS A 339 -35.22 3.58 7.79
CA LYS A 339 -36.58 3.32 8.30
C LYS A 339 -36.58 2.62 9.66
N THR A 340 -35.75 1.59 9.81
CA THR A 340 -35.84 0.64 10.93
C THR A 340 -34.65 0.71 11.88
N GLY A 341 -33.59 1.43 11.53
CA GLY A 341 -32.36 1.50 12.30
C GLY A 341 -31.50 0.24 12.22
N ASN A 342 -31.84 -0.75 11.38
CA ASN A 342 -31.05 -1.97 11.20
C ASN A 342 -30.95 -2.38 9.72
N ILE A 343 -30.03 -3.29 9.41
CA ILE A 343 -29.73 -3.69 8.02
C ILE A 343 -30.75 -4.68 7.44
N PHE A 344 -31.54 -5.36 8.29
CA PHE A 344 -32.48 -6.41 7.89
C PHE A 344 -33.87 -5.87 7.56
N GLY A 345 -34.20 -4.67 8.02
CA GLY A 345 -35.54 -4.10 7.88
C GLY A 345 -36.51 -4.55 8.98
N ASP A 346 -35.99 -5.10 10.08
CA ASP A 346 -36.82 -5.57 11.20
C ASP A 346 -37.49 -4.37 11.91
N THR A 347 -38.82 -4.36 12.00
CA THR A 347 -39.56 -3.28 12.69
C THR A 347 -39.80 -3.56 14.17
N GLU A 348 -39.84 -4.83 14.56
CA GLU A 348 -40.08 -5.27 15.93
C GLU A 348 -38.79 -5.83 16.55
N ILE A 349 -37.93 -4.92 17.01
CA ILE A 349 -36.68 -5.30 17.68
C ILE A 349 -36.90 -5.27 19.20
N ASP A 350 -36.69 -6.42 19.86
CA ASP A 350 -36.63 -6.52 21.31
C ASP A 350 -35.24 -6.08 21.81
N PHE A 351 -35.17 -4.88 22.39
CA PHE A 351 -33.98 -4.39 23.06
C PHE A 351 -34.03 -4.85 24.52
N PRO A 352 -33.06 -5.64 25.01
CA PRO A 352 -33.00 -6.06 26.40
C PRO A 352 -32.50 -4.90 27.29
N ILE A 353 -33.28 -3.83 27.35
CA ILE A 353 -32.96 -2.59 28.07
C ILE A 353 -32.73 -2.93 29.55
N ARG A 354 -31.59 -2.49 30.07
CA ARG A 354 -31.20 -2.68 31.47
C ARG A 354 -30.22 -1.61 31.91
N GLU A 355 -30.28 -1.30 33.20
CA GLU A 355 -29.31 -0.41 33.84
C GLU A 355 -28.04 -1.17 34.22
N GLY A 356 -26.93 -0.44 34.25
CA GLY A 356 -25.60 -0.95 34.55
C GLY A 356 -24.56 0.16 34.52
N GLU A 357 -23.31 -0.21 34.73
CA GLU A 357 -22.18 0.73 34.79
C GLU A 357 -21.51 0.88 33.42
N ILE A 358 -21.37 -0.23 32.70
CA ILE A 358 -20.59 -0.27 31.45
C ILE A 358 -21.54 -0.32 30.25
N PRO A 359 -21.53 0.67 29.33
CA PRO A 359 -22.37 0.64 28.14
C PRO A 359 -22.06 -0.59 27.28
N LEU A 360 -23.10 -1.24 26.77
CA LEU A 360 -23.00 -2.34 25.80
C LEU A 360 -23.74 -1.97 24.53
N PHE A 361 -23.01 -1.95 23.42
CA PHE A 361 -23.59 -1.86 22.08
C PHE A 361 -23.73 -3.26 21.47
N ILE A 362 -24.97 -3.70 21.27
CA ILE A 362 -25.27 -5.08 20.84
C ILE A 362 -25.04 -5.23 19.33
N GLY A 363 -25.47 -4.23 18.55
CA GLY A 363 -25.43 -4.20 17.11
C GLY A 363 -26.59 -4.96 16.46
N CYS A 364 -27.00 -4.49 15.27
CA CYS A 364 -28.13 -5.04 14.51
C CYS A 364 -28.07 -6.56 14.31
N GLN A 365 -26.90 -7.13 14.04
CA GLN A 365 -26.73 -8.57 13.82
C GLN A 365 -27.12 -9.42 15.04
N TYR A 366 -26.83 -8.94 16.25
CA TYR A 366 -27.13 -9.66 17.49
C TYR A 366 -28.53 -9.33 18.02
N LEU A 367 -29.02 -8.10 17.78
CA LEU A 367 -30.41 -7.76 18.06
C LEU A 367 -31.40 -8.65 17.29
N SER A 368 -31.12 -8.96 16.01
CA SER A 368 -31.92 -9.93 15.23
C SER A 368 -31.68 -11.39 15.65
N ARG A 369 -30.87 -11.66 16.69
CA ARG A 369 -30.57 -12.99 17.25
C ARG A 369 -30.71 -13.00 18.77
N PRO A 370 -31.93 -12.83 19.31
CA PRO A 370 -32.16 -12.60 20.74
C PRO A 370 -31.63 -13.72 21.65
N ASN A 371 -31.55 -14.96 21.17
CA ASN A 371 -30.98 -16.07 21.94
C ASN A 371 -29.46 -15.91 22.17
N GLN A 372 -28.73 -15.44 21.16
CA GLN A 372 -27.29 -15.19 21.29
C GLN A 372 -27.01 -13.98 22.18
N THR A 373 -27.79 -12.91 22.02
CA THR A 373 -27.69 -11.72 22.88
C THR A 373 -27.92 -12.06 24.35
N ARG A 374 -28.97 -12.85 24.66
CA ARG A 374 -29.23 -13.32 26.03
C ARG A 374 -28.08 -14.16 26.59
N LEU A 375 -27.40 -14.96 25.77
CA LEU A 375 -26.25 -15.74 26.20
C LEU A 375 -25.07 -14.82 26.58
N TYR A 376 -24.74 -13.83 25.75
CA TYR A 376 -23.66 -12.89 26.05
C TYR A 376 -23.95 -12.05 27.30
N LEU A 377 -25.17 -11.57 27.47
CA LEU A 377 -25.58 -10.87 28.69
C LEU A 377 -25.40 -11.76 29.94
N ARG A 378 -25.81 -13.02 29.88
CA ARG A 378 -25.62 -13.98 30.97
C ARG A 378 -24.14 -14.24 31.27
N ILE A 379 -23.29 -14.29 30.26
CA ILE A 379 -21.84 -14.45 30.45
C ILE A 379 -21.28 -13.23 31.18
N LEU A 380 -21.63 -12.02 30.74
CA LEU A 380 -21.18 -10.78 31.39
C LEU A 380 -21.67 -10.70 32.84
N ASP A 381 -22.92 -11.06 33.10
CA ASP A 381 -23.49 -11.13 34.46
C ASP A 381 -22.71 -12.11 35.36
N LYS A 382 -22.36 -13.30 34.85
CA LYS A 382 -21.56 -14.29 35.58
C LYS A 382 -20.14 -13.80 35.89
N LEU A 383 -19.60 -12.91 35.07
CA LEU A 383 -18.29 -12.29 35.28
C LEU A 383 -18.36 -11.04 36.17
N GLY A 384 -19.55 -10.70 36.69
CA GLY A 384 -19.78 -9.51 37.51
C GLY A 384 -19.76 -8.20 36.73
N ILE A 385 -19.87 -8.26 35.39
CA ILE A 385 -19.85 -7.08 34.51
C ILE A 385 -21.28 -6.61 34.30
N ARG A 386 -21.70 -5.59 35.08
CA ARG A 386 -23.05 -5.01 34.97
C ARG A 386 -23.12 -4.04 33.79
N VAL A 387 -23.68 -4.50 32.68
CA VAL A 387 -23.82 -3.69 31.48
C VAL A 387 -25.08 -2.85 31.45
N LYS A 388 -24.97 -1.64 30.89
CA LYS A 388 -26.08 -0.76 30.53
C LYS A 388 -26.42 -0.97 29.06
N VAL A 389 -27.68 -1.33 28.78
CA VAL A 389 -28.21 -1.50 27.43
C VAL A 389 -29.29 -0.46 27.20
N VAL A 390 -29.11 0.35 26.16
CA VAL A 390 -30.06 1.36 25.71
C VAL A 390 -30.62 0.99 24.34
N LYS A 391 -31.64 1.72 23.89
CA LYS A 391 -32.05 1.62 22.48
C LYS A 391 -30.93 2.13 21.60
N GLU A 392 -30.64 1.39 20.54
CA GLU A 392 -29.56 1.69 19.61
C GLU A 392 -30.02 1.53 18.16
N VAL A 393 -29.19 1.98 17.23
CA VAL A 393 -29.36 1.77 15.79
C VAL A 393 -28.04 1.30 15.21
N CYS A 394 -28.05 0.81 13.98
CA CYS A 394 -26.88 0.45 13.20
C CYS A 394 -25.75 1.48 13.38
N CYS A 395 -24.51 1.03 13.55
CA CYS A 395 -23.37 1.93 13.73
C CYS A 395 -23.06 2.80 12.50
N GLY A 396 -23.73 2.58 11.37
CA GLY A 396 -23.56 3.35 10.13
C GLY A 396 -22.49 2.81 9.18
N TYR A 397 -21.70 1.80 9.58
CA TYR A 397 -20.65 1.23 8.74
C TYR A 397 -21.11 0.84 7.32
N PRO A 398 -22.25 0.16 7.11
CA PRO A 398 -22.69 -0.20 5.76
C PRO A 398 -22.92 1.00 4.85
N MET A 399 -23.44 2.12 5.38
CA MET A 399 -23.64 3.35 4.60
C MET A 399 -22.30 3.89 4.10
N GLU A 400 -21.33 4.03 5.00
CA GLU A 400 -20.00 4.55 4.68
C GLU A 400 -19.22 3.60 3.76
N ALA A 401 -19.23 2.30 4.05
CA ALA A 401 -18.53 1.29 3.27
C ALA A 401 -19.07 1.18 1.83
N LEU A 402 -20.37 1.41 1.63
CA LEU A 402 -21.02 1.41 0.31
C LEU A 402 -20.96 2.78 -0.39
N GLY A 403 -20.46 3.83 0.26
CA GLY A 403 -20.32 5.16 -0.33
C GLY A 403 -21.53 6.09 -0.18
N PHE A 404 -22.57 5.71 0.58
CA PHE A 404 -23.72 6.56 0.90
C PHE A 404 -23.38 7.56 2.00
N ARG A 405 -22.51 8.52 1.67
CA ARG A 405 -21.91 9.47 2.61
C ARG A 405 -22.92 10.43 3.24
N ASP A 406 -23.81 11.00 2.44
CA ASP A 406 -24.76 11.99 2.92
C ASP A 406 -25.73 11.35 3.92
N GLU A 407 -26.19 10.12 3.62
CA GLU A 407 -26.98 9.31 4.55
C GLU A 407 -26.18 8.92 5.78
N PHE A 408 -24.90 8.57 5.63
CA PHE A 408 -24.03 8.25 6.74
C PHE A 408 -23.87 9.43 7.72
N GLU A 409 -23.58 10.64 7.23
CA GLU A 409 -23.40 11.82 8.07
C GLU A 409 -24.69 12.19 8.84
N ALA A 410 -25.84 12.03 8.20
CA ALA A 410 -27.14 12.18 8.88
C ALA A 410 -27.33 11.10 9.96
N HIS A 411 -27.01 9.84 9.65
CA HIS A 411 -27.16 8.71 10.56
C HIS A 411 -26.20 8.76 11.76
N LYS A 412 -24.98 9.30 11.56
CA LYS A 412 -23.97 9.51 12.61
C LYS A 412 -24.52 10.33 13.79
N LYS A 413 -25.35 11.36 13.50
CA LYS A 413 -26.02 12.18 14.52
C LYS A 413 -27.03 11.36 15.34
N LYS A 414 -27.77 10.46 14.69
CA LYS A 414 -28.72 9.54 15.35
C LYS A 414 -28.02 8.56 16.28
N VAL A 415 -26.88 8.00 15.84
CA VAL A 415 -26.06 7.12 16.67
C VAL A 415 -25.57 7.85 17.92
N LYS A 416 -24.98 9.05 17.77
CA LYS A 416 -24.50 9.86 18.91
C LYS A 416 -25.62 10.24 19.88
N GLY A 417 -26.81 10.53 19.38
CA GLY A 417 -27.96 10.88 20.23
C GLY A 417 -28.51 9.71 21.04
N LEU A 418 -28.54 8.50 20.45
CA LEU A 418 -29.06 7.30 21.11
C LEU A 418 -28.01 6.59 21.98
N PHE A 419 -26.73 6.75 21.64
CA PHE A 419 -25.61 6.09 22.31
C PHE A 419 -24.52 7.11 22.71
N PRO A 420 -24.81 8.03 23.67
CA PRO A 420 -23.92 9.14 24.04
C PRO A 420 -22.85 8.71 25.06
N PHE A 421 -22.09 7.67 24.74
CA PHE A 421 -21.08 7.11 25.64
C PHE A 421 -19.67 7.26 25.05
N ASN A 422 -18.67 7.45 25.92
CA ASN A 422 -17.26 7.57 25.52
C ASN A 422 -16.51 6.24 25.54
N GLU A 423 -17.06 5.23 26.20
CA GLU A 423 -16.56 3.86 26.25
C GLU A 423 -17.71 2.87 26.07
N THR A 424 -17.41 1.68 25.54
CA THR A 424 -18.44 0.64 25.35
C THR A 424 -17.85 -0.74 25.19
N ILE A 425 -18.63 -1.76 25.56
CA ILE A 425 -18.42 -3.13 25.11
C ILE A 425 -19.24 -3.33 23.82
N THR A 426 -18.70 -4.02 22.84
CA THR A 426 -19.42 -4.36 21.60
C THR A 426 -19.47 -5.87 21.39
N LEU A 427 -20.55 -6.37 20.79
CA LEU A 427 -20.64 -7.79 20.39
C LEU A 427 -20.15 -8.04 18.96
N CYS A 428 -20.14 -7.00 18.12
CA CYS A 428 -19.77 -7.08 16.71
C CYS A 428 -18.37 -6.48 16.49
N PRO A 429 -17.43 -7.20 15.85
CA PRO A 429 -16.07 -6.71 15.63
C PRO A 429 -16.02 -5.47 14.74
N THR A 430 -16.85 -5.41 13.71
CA THR A 430 -16.98 -4.23 12.84
C THR A 430 -17.49 -3.03 13.62
N CYS A 431 -18.47 -3.20 14.52
CA CYS A 431 -18.90 -2.11 15.39
C CYS A 431 -17.77 -1.65 16.31
N THR A 432 -16.96 -2.56 16.87
CA THR A 432 -15.78 -2.19 17.69
C THR A 432 -14.80 -1.31 16.94
N ALA A 433 -14.35 -1.77 15.75
CA ALA A 433 -13.38 -1.05 14.95
C ALA A 433 -13.95 0.30 14.53
N TYR A 434 -15.22 0.32 14.11
CA TYR A 434 -15.87 1.52 13.62
C TYR A 434 -16.13 2.56 14.70
N PHE A 435 -16.49 2.15 15.92
CA PHE A 435 -16.64 3.08 17.04
C PHE A 435 -15.32 3.74 17.43
N ARG A 436 -14.20 3.01 17.37
CA ARG A 436 -12.87 3.57 17.57
C ARG A 436 -12.50 4.57 16.47
N GLU A 437 -12.63 4.14 15.21
CA GLU A 437 -12.18 4.89 14.03
C GLU A 437 -13.04 6.14 13.77
N GLU A 438 -14.37 6.02 13.82
CA GLU A 438 -15.28 7.09 13.35
C GLU A 438 -15.95 7.90 14.45
N TYR A 439 -16.09 7.33 15.65
CA TYR A 439 -16.81 7.95 16.76
C TYR A 439 -15.89 8.39 17.90
N GLY A 440 -14.62 7.95 17.92
CA GLY A 440 -13.68 8.25 19.00
C GLY A 440 -14.08 7.63 20.34
N ILE A 441 -14.85 6.54 20.30
CA ILE A 441 -15.31 5.82 21.50
C ILE A 441 -14.29 4.72 21.81
N ASP A 442 -13.89 4.59 23.08
CA ASP A 442 -13.10 3.45 23.56
C ASP A 442 -13.98 2.19 23.58
N ALA A 443 -14.13 1.58 22.41
CA ALA A 443 -14.90 0.37 22.23
C ALA A 443 -14.03 -0.86 22.45
N ARG A 444 -14.43 -1.79 23.30
CA ARG A 444 -13.79 -3.10 23.47
C ARG A 444 -14.70 -4.20 22.95
N HIS A 445 -14.18 -5.08 22.11
CA HIS A 445 -14.96 -6.25 21.69
C HIS A 445 -15.13 -7.18 22.89
N ILE A 446 -16.30 -7.83 23.00
CA ILE A 446 -16.60 -8.74 24.11
C ILE A 446 -15.51 -9.78 24.34
N VAL A 447 -14.92 -10.35 23.28
CA VAL A 447 -13.82 -11.32 23.42
C VAL A 447 -12.60 -10.72 24.13
N GLN A 448 -12.26 -9.46 23.88
CA GLN A 448 -11.17 -8.78 24.58
C GLN A 448 -11.49 -8.64 26.08
N VAL A 449 -12.75 -8.35 26.43
CA VAL A 449 -13.20 -8.26 27.82
C VAL A 449 -13.18 -9.64 28.50
N LEU A 450 -13.59 -10.69 27.79
CA LEU A 450 -13.54 -12.06 28.30
C LEU A 450 -12.09 -12.51 28.55
N MET A 451 -11.15 -12.18 27.67
CA MET A 451 -9.74 -12.54 27.83
C MET A 451 -9.10 -11.98 29.10
N ASP A 452 -9.55 -10.82 29.58
CA ASP A 452 -9.03 -10.24 30.83
C ASP A 452 -9.53 -10.97 32.09
N LYS A 453 -10.65 -11.69 31.98
CA LYS A 453 -11.38 -12.26 33.13
C LYS A 453 -11.36 -13.79 33.15
N VAL A 454 -11.22 -14.42 32.00
CA VAL A 454 -11.22 -15.87 31.87
C VAL A 454 -9.78 -16.37 32.09
N PRO A 455 -9.55 -17.28 33.06
CA PRO A 455 -8.22 -17.83 33.29
C PRO A 455 -7.73 -18.59 32.06
N LYS A 456 -6.42 -18.53 31.78
CA LYS A 456 -5.79 -19.37 30.76
C LYS A 456 -5.84 -20.82 31.24
N VAL A 457 -6.68 -21.62 30.60
CA VAL A 457 -6.83 -23.05 30.87
C VAL A 457 -6.65 -23.80 29.55
N ASP A 458 -5.82 -24.84 29.56
CA ASP A 458 -5.79 -25.80 28.46
C ASP A 458 -7.04 -26.68 28.55
N LEU A 459 -7.92 -26.54 27.57
CA LEU A 459 -9.18 -27.28 27.51
C LEU A 459 -9.00 -28.66 26.86
N GLY A 460 -7.80 -29.00 26.36
CA GLY A 460 -7.57 -30.24 25.62
C GLY A 460 -8.37 -30.33 24.31
N ILE A 461 -8.87 -29.20 23.80
CA ILE A 461 -9.66 -29.13 22.57
C ILE A 461 -8.87 -28.43 21.47
N THR A 462 -8.94 -28.98 20.26
CA THR A 462 -8.54 -28.28 19.04
C THR A 462 -9.70 -27.44 18.54
N ALA A 463 -9.50 -26.13 18.43
CA ALA A 463 -10.50 -25.22 17.88
C ALA A 463 -9.96 -24.54 16.62
N THR A 464 -10.76 -24.55 15.56
CA THR A 464 -10.55 -23.71 14.38
C THR A 464 -11.43 -22.48 14.54
N TYR A 465 -10.84 -21.29 14.52
CA TYR A 465 -11.58 -20.03 14.58
C TYR A 465 -11.40 -19.24 13.28
N HIS A 466 -12.41 -18.45 12.93
CA HIS A 466 -12.32 -17.50 11.84
C HIS A 466 -11.86 -16.15 12.41
N ASP A 467 -10.75 -15.63 11.89
CA ASP A 467 -10.18 -14.36 12.30
C ASP A 467 -11.11 -13.19 11.94
N PRO A 468 -11.61 -12.38 12.92
CA PRO A 468 -12.43 -11.22 12.62
C PRO A 468 -11.57 -10.16 11.91
N CYS A 469 -11.74 -10.07 10.58
CA CYS A 469 -10.90 -9.30 9.67
C CYS A 469 -10.66 -7.84 10.08
N ASP A 470 -11.59 -7.20 10.76
CA ASP A 470 -11.46 -5.79 11.17
C ASP A 470 -10.64 -5.61 12.45
N LEU A 471 -10.74 -6.52 13.43
CA LEU A 471 -10.10 -6.36 14.74
C LEU A 471 -8.63 -6.77 14.75
N SER A 472 -8.26 -7.78 13.97
CA SER A 472 -6.87 -8.26 13.87
C SER A 472 -6.00 -7.41 12.95
N ARG A 473 -6.61 -6.46 12.21
CA ARG A 473 -5.97 -5.67 11.15
C ARG A 473 -6.13 -4.16 11.32
N ALA A 474 -6.79 -3.73 12.40
CA ALA A 474 -6.93 -2.34 12.82
C ALA A 474 -5.66 -1.82 13.51
#